data_AF-A0A2V6TDY5-F1
#
_entry.id   AF-A0A2V6TDY5-F1
#
_cell.length_a   1.000
_cell.length_b   1.000
_cell.length_c   1.000
_cell.angle_alpha   90.00
_cell.angle_beta   90.00
_cell.angle_gamma   90.00
#
_symmetry.space_group_name_H-M   'P 1'
#
loop_
_entity.id
_entity.type
_entity.pdbx_description
1 polymer ?
#
loop_
_entity_poly.entity_id
_entity_poly.type
_entity_poly.pdbx_seq_one_letter_code
_entity_poly.pdbx_strand_id
1 'polypeptide(L)'
;MTGVAWYVAGRLLQSAVLLAFVVTIGFFVIRAAPGDPVLYLYGAQNISAETLAALRQVWGLDRPLGEQYWIYVTNLASGNLGYSQINREVVSAMLARKVPNTLLLMAPSILLAAAGGVVLGTTACRRLGTATDYVIGAVSMVGYSTPPFWLAILLIVLFASTLGWLPTQGMATLGASSRGLAHALDVTRHMVLPVTVLT
;
A
#
# COMPACT_ATOMS: atom_id res chain seq x y z
N MET A 1 2.36 25.17 -25.74
CA MET A 1 2.76 24.91 -24.34
C MET A 1 1.57 24.84 -23.35
N THR A 2 0.32 24.93 -23.80
CA THR A 2 -0.90 24.94 -22.95
C THR A 2 -1.44 23.55 -22.58
N GLY A 3 -1.07 22.49 -23.33
CA GLY A 3 -1.59 21.13 -23.08
C GLY A 3 -1.05 20.45 -21.83
N VAL A 4 0.24 20.66 -21.50
CA VAL A 4 0.88 19.99 -20.34
C VAL A 4 0.36 20.55 -19.03
N ALA A 5 0.28 21.89 -18.90
CA ALA A 5 -0.23 22.53 -17.69
C ALA A 5 -1.70 22.15 -17.42
N TRP A 6 -2.54 22.14 -18.46
CA TRP A 6 -3.93 21.69 -18.36
C TRP A 6 -4.05 20.22 -17.97
N TYR A 7 -3.23 19.34 -18.55
CA TYR A 7 -3.20 17.93 -18.19
C TYR A 7 -2.79 17.71 -16.73
N VAL A 8 -1.72 18.38 -16.27
CA VAL A 8 -1.25 18.29 -14.88
C VAL A 8 -2.33 18.81 -13.93
N ALA A 9 -2.95 19.96 -14.22
CA ALA A 9 -4.04 20.49 -13.42
C ALA A 9 -5.22 19.52 -13.33
N GLY A 10 -5.61 18.91 -14.45
CA GLY A 10 -6.64 17.87 -14.48
C GLY A 10 -6.29 16.66 -13.61
N ARG A 11 -5.03 16.20 -13.62
CA ARG A 11 -4.56 15.08 -12.79
C ARG A 11 -4.52 15.42 -11.31
N LEU A 12 -4.10 16.64 -10.96
CA LEU A 12 -4.12 17.12 -9.58
C LEU A 12 -5.55 17.23 -9.06
N LEU A 13 -6.49 17.75 -9.86
CA LEU A 13 -7.89 17.82 -9.49
C LEU A 13 -8.50 16.42 -9.31
N GLN A 14 -8.26 15.49 -10.24
CA GLN A 14 -8.69 14.10 -10.11
C GLN A 14 -8.15 13.45 -8.83
N SER A 15 -6.86 13.67 -8.53
CA SER A 15 -6.23 13.14 -7.31
C SER A 15 -6.84 13.75 -6.05
N ALA A 16 -7.10 15.06 -6.04
CA ALA A 16 -7.74 15.74 -4.92
C ALA A 16 -9.18 15.24 -4.68
N VAL A 17 -9.97 15.06 -5.74
CA VAL A 17 -11.32 14.51 -5.66
C VAL A 17 -11.30 13.06 -5.16
N LEU A 18 -10.38 12.24 -5.68
CA LEU A 18 -10.18 10.87 -5.20
C LEU A 18 -9.82 10.84 -3.72
N LEU A 19 -8.87 11.66 -3.29
CA LEU A 19 -8.48 11.76 -1.87
C LEU A 19 -9.66 12.19 -1.00
N ALA A 20 -10.41 13.21 -1.41
CA ALA A 20 -11.61 13.62 -0.69
C ALA A 20 -12.61 12.47 -0.55
N PHE A 21 -12.83 11.69 -1.61
CA PHE A 21 -13.71 10.52 -1.59
C PHE A 21 -13.19 9.43 -0.64
N VAL A 22 -11.90 9.09 -0.72
CA VAL A 22 -11.27 8.07 0.14
C VAL A 22 -11.31 8.49 1.61
N VAL A 23 -11.03 9.74 1.93
CA VAL A 23 -11.09 10.29 3.29
C VAL A 23 -12.52 10.25 3.83
N THR A 24 -13.50 10.66 3.01
CA THR A 24 -14.92 10.66 3.37
C THR A 24 -15.43 9.25 3.60
N ILE A 25 -15.22 8.34 2.65
CA ILE A 25 -15.64 6.94 2.76
C ILE A 25 -14.92 6.27 3.94
N GLY A 26 -13.62 6.46 4.08
CA GLY A 26 -12.85 5.88 5.19
C GLY A 26 -13.44 6.28 6.54
N PHE A 27 -13.81 7.55 6.72
CA PHE A 27 -14.49 8.02 7.91
C PHE A 27 -15.81 7.28 8.14
N PHE A 28 -16.70 7.25 7.13
CA PHE A 28 -18.02 6.66 7.29
C PHE A 28 -17.99 5.13 7.44
N VAL A 29 -17.07 4.43 6.76
CA VAL A 29 -16.90 2.98 6.89
C VAL A 29 -16.52 2.61 8.32
N ILE A 30 -15.59 3.34 8.94
CA ILE A 30 -15.21 3.10 10.33
C ILE A 30 -16.35 3.43 11.29
N ARG A 31 -17.14 4.48 11.03
CA ARG A 31 -18.29 4.86 11.86
C ARG A 31 -19.51 3.97 11.68
N ALA A 32 -19.64 3.31 10.53
CA ALA A 32 -20.70 2.36 10.23
C ALA A 32 -20.36 0.93 10.69
N ALA A 33 -19.10 0.66 11.04
CA ALA A 33 -18.68 -0.64 11.54
C ALA A 33 -19.43 -0.96 12.86
N PRO A 34 -19.93 -2.19 13.02
CA PRO A 34 -20.64 -2.57 14.23
C PRO A 34 -19.68 -2.63 15.43
N GLY A 35 -20.15 -2.18 16.59
CA GLY A 35 -19.40 -2.15 17.84
C GLY A 35 -18.97 -0.75 18.28
N ASP A 36 -18.39 -0.68 19.47
CA ASP A 36 -17.85 0.57 20.02
C ASP A 36 -16.32 0.58 19.83
N PRO A 37 -15.73 1.62 19.21
CA PRO A 37 -14.30 1.68 18.95
C PRO A 37 -13.45 1.72 20.24
N VAL A 38 -13.95 2.29 21.32
CA VAL A 38 -13.30 2.28 22.64
C VAL A 38 -13.31 0.87 23.22
N LEU A 39 -14.44 0.17 23.13
CA LEU A 39 -14.54 -1.22 23.60
C LEU A 39 -13.68 -2.18 22.77
N TYR A 40 -13.54 -1.93 21.47
CA TYR A 40 -12.65 -2.69 20.60
C TYR A 40 -11.18 -2.52 21.02
N LEU A 41 -10.77 -1.28 21.36
CA LEU A 41 -9.38 -0.98 21.72
C LEU A 41 -9.00 -1.42 23.14
N TYR A 42 -9.92 -1.33 24.10
CA TYR A 42 -9.62 -1.59 25.52
C TYR A 42 -10.27 -2.86 26.10
N GLY A 43 -11.18 -3.49 25.36
CA GLY A 43 -11.90 -4.68 25.79
C GLY A 43 -13.04 -4.38 26.77
N ALA A 44 -14.21 -4.97 26.52
CA ALA A 44 -15.43 -4.72 27.30
C ALA A 44 -15.37 -5.18 28.77
N GLN A 45 -14.43 -6.06 29.13
CA GLN A 45 -14.32 -6.58 30.50
C GLN A 45 -13.33 -5.78 31.38
N ASN A 46 -12.55 -4.85 30.80
CA ASN A 46 -11.44 -4.19 31.48
C ASN A 46 -11.65 -2.68 31.66
N ILE A 47 -12.87 -2.17 31.45
CA ILE A 47 -13.14 -0.73 31.50
C ILE A 47 -14.44 -0.42 32.25
N SER A 48 -14.38 0.52 33.19
CA SER A 48 -15.57 1.00 33.90
C SER A 48 -16.44 1.84 32.97
N ALA A 49 -17.74 1.95 33.28
CA ALA A 49 -18.68 2.75 32.49
C ALA A 49 -18.27 4.24 32.47
N GLU A 50 -17.74 4.74 33.59
CA GLU A 50 -17.25 6.11 33.74
C GLU A 50 -16.02 6.35 32.85
N THR A 51 -15.09 5.41 32.83
CA THR A 51 -13.88 5.50 32.00
C THR A 51 -14.23 5.44 30.52
N LEU A 52 -15.19 4.58 30.16
CA LEU A 52 -15.71 4.48 28.79
C LEU A 52 -16.36 5.78 28.33
N ALA A 53 -17.20 6.40 29.16
CA ALA A 53 -17.82 7.70 28.85
C ALA A 53 -16.77 8.81 28.71
N ALA A 54 -15.79 8.85 29.62
CA ALA A 54 -14.69 9.82 29.56
C ALA A 54 -13.87 9.68 28.27
N LEU A 55 -13.53 8.45 27.86
CA LEU A 55 -12.79 8.20 26.61
C LEU A 55 -13.60 8.60 25.37
N ARG A 56 -14.91 8.35 25.35
CA ARG A 56 -15.77 8.82 24.25
C ARG A 56 -15.74 10.33 24.14
N GLN A 57 -15.79 11.04 25.25
CA GLN A 57 -15.73 12.49 25.28
C GLN A 57 -14.35 13.02 24.82
N VAL A 58 -13.27 12.42 25.33
CA VAL A 58 -11.88 12.80 24.95
C VAL A 58 -11.63 12.59 23.46
N TRP A 59 -12.20 11.53 22.87
CA TRP A 59 -12.07 11.24 21.44
C TRP A 59 -13.17 11.88 20.58
N GLY A 60 -14.06 12.69 21.17
CA GLY A 60 -15.14 13.37 20.48
C GLY A 60 -16.15 12.42 19.83
N LEU A 61 -16.28 11.19 20.32
CA LEU A 61 -17.23 10.19 19.81
C LEU A 61 -18.68 10.50 20.21
N ASP A 62 -18.86 11.38 21.20
CA ASP A 62 -20.13 11.92 21.69
C ASP A 62 -20.67 13.10 20.87
N ARG A 63 -19.84 13.70 20.01
CA ARG A 63 -20.22 14.85 19.17
C ARG A 63 -21.10 14.46 17.98
N PRO A 64 -21.87 15.38 17.37
CA PRO A 64 -22.58 15.11 16.13
C PRO A 64 -21.63 14.68 14.99
N LEU A 65 -22.05 13.74 14.13
CA LEU A 65 -21.21 13.18 13.07
C LEU A 65 -20.57 14.24 12.15
N GLY A 66 -21.30 15.32 11.85
CA GLY A 66 -20.76 16.41 11.03
C GLY A 66 -19.57 17.11 11.68
N GLU A 67 -19.61 17.33 12.99
CA GLU A 67 -18.50 17.92 13.74
C GLU A 67 -17.31 16.96 13.81
N GLN A 68 -17.57 15.67 14.06
CA GLN A 68 -16.53 14.64 14.06
C GLN A 68 -15.81 14.56 12.70
N TYR A 69 -16.57 14.63 11.60
CA TYR A 69 -16.01 14.63 10.26
C TYR A 69 -15.16 15.88 9.99
N TRP A 70 -15.65 17.07 10.38
CA TRP A 70 -14.92 18.31 10.22
C TRP A 70 -13.60 18.33 10.99
N ILE A 71 -13.62 17.87 12.25
CA ILE A 71 -12.41 17.71 13.08
C ILE A 71 -11.44 16.73 12.39
N TYR A 72 -11.94 15.60 11.91
CA TYR A 72 -11.13 14.58 11.22
C TYR A 72 -10.43 15.15 9.97
N VAL A 73 -11.17 15.83 9.10
CA VAL A 73 -10.61 16.43 7.87
C VAL A 73 -9.62 17.54 8.20
N THR A 74 -9.91 18.39 9.19
CA THR A 74 -9.02 19.48 9.59
C THR A 74 -7.71 18.96 10.20
N ASN A 75 -7.78 17.93 11.04
CA ASN A 75 -6.60 17.25 11.58
C ASN A 75 -5.76 16.62 10.46
N LEU A 76 -6.40 15.93 9.52
CA LEU A 76 -5.70 15.34 8.38
C LEU A 76 -5.02 16.40 7.50
N ALA A 77 -5.72 17.49 7.19
CA ALA A 77 -5.20 18.59 6.37
C ALA A 77 -4.06 19.36 7.05
N SER A 78 -4.03 19.41 8.39
CA SER A 78 -2.92 20.01 9.16
C SER A 78 -1.75 19.04 9.41
N GLY A 79 -1.81 17.81 8.89
CA GLY A 79 -0.79 16.78 9.09
C GLY A 79 -0.88 16.06 10.44
N ASN A 80 -1.89 16.35 11.25
CA ASN A 80 -2.18 15.62 12.47
C ASN A 80 -2.93 14.32 12.14
N LEU A 81 -2.16 13.25 11.93
CA LEU A 81 -2.69 11.91 11.63
C LEU A 81 -3.16 11.15 12.88
N GLY A 82 -3.01 11.74 14.07
CA GLY A 82 -3.37 11.14 15.34
C GLY A 82 -2.37 10.11 15.86
N TYR A 83 -2.82 9.34 16.85
CA TYR A 83 -2.04 8.37 17.60
C TYR A 83 -2.64 6.97 17.47
N SER A 84 -1.82 5.99 17.13
CA SER A 84 -2.22 4.58 17.08
C SER A 84 -2.24 4.00 18.48
N GLN A 85 -3.43 3.72 19.02
CA GLN A 85 -3.57 3.09 20.33
C GLN A 85 -3.04 1.64 20.35
N ILE A 86 -3.10 0.95 19.20
CA ILE A 86 -2.62 -0.42 19.04
C ILE A 86 -1.08 -0.46 19.05
N ASN A 87 -0.43 0.39 18.24
CA ASN A 87 1.03 0.40 18.11
C ASN A 87 1.72 1.32 19.13
N ARG A 88 0.94 2.07 19.91
CA ARG A 88 1.40 3.03 20.94
C ARG A 88 2.36 4.09 20.41
N GLU A 89 2.05 4.65 19.25
CA GLU A 89 2.88 5.68 18.62
C GLU A 89 2.09 6.61 17.69
N VAL A 90 2.67 7.77 17.39
CA VAL A 90 2.08 8.74 16.45
C VAL A 90 2.12 8.19 15.02
N VAL A 91 0.99 8.32 14.30
CA VAL A 91 0.81 7.70 12.97
C VAL A 91 1.79 8.26 11.95
N SER A 92 2.16 9.54 12.04
CA SER A 92 3.15 10.16 11.15
C SER A 92 4.52 9.49 11.26
N ALA A 93 4.97 9.13 12.47
CA ALA A 93 6.23 8.41 12.66
C ALA A 93 6.16 6.97 12.10
N MET A 94 5.00 6.31 12.23
CA MET A 94 4.78 5.01 11.60
C MET A 94 4.94 5.07 10.09
N LEU A 95 4.26 6.04 9.47
CA LEU A 95 4.30 6.23 8.02
C LEU A 95 5.71 6.61 7.56
N ALA A 96 6.40 7.49 8.28
CA ALA A 96 7.78 7.89 7.96
C ALA A 96 8.74 6.69 7.88
N ARG A 97 8.50 5.62 8.65
CA ARG A 97 9.30 4.39 8.59
C ARG A 97 8.84 3.42 7.50
N LYS A 98 7.56 3.43 7.10
CA LYS A 98 6.99 2.51 6.11
C LYS A 98 7.07 3.03 4.67
N VAL A 99 6.86 4.33 4.47
CA VAL A 99 6.84 4.97 3.14
C VAL A 99 8.14 4.71 2.35
N PRO A 100 9.35 4.84 2.92
CA PRO A 100 10.58 4.55 2.19
C PRO A 100 10.63 3.11 1.67
N ASN A 101 10.16 2.13 2.44
CA ASN A 101 10.14 0.73 2.01
C ASN A 101 9.13 0.49 0.90
N THR A 102 7.95 1.11 0.98
CA THR A 102 6.97 1.07 -0.10
C THR A 102 7.52 1.69 -1.37
N LEU A 103 8.18 2.84 -1.29
CA LEU A 103 8.81 3.48 -2.45
C LEU A 103 9.94 2.63 -3.02
N LEU A 104 10.78 2.05 -2.15
CA LEU A 104 11.86 1.16 -2.55
C LEU A 104 11.35 -0.04 -3.34
N LEU A 105 10.17 -0.58 -2.98
CA LEU A 105 9.55 -1.70 -3.70
C LEU A 105 8.79 -1.26 -4.97
N MET A 106 7.97 -0.22 -4.86
CA MET A 106 7.09 0.22 -5.96
C MET A 106 7.88 0.85 -7.10
N ALA A 107 8.89 1.66 -6.81
CA ALA A 107 9.66 2.35 -7.83
C ALA A 107 10.29 1.39 -8.86
N PRO A 108 11.08 0.37 -8.48
CA PRO A 108 11.63 -0.58 -9.46
C PRO A 108 10.53 -1.38 -10.15
N SER A 109 9.48 -1.81 -9.44
CA SER A 109 8.38 -2.57 -10.05
C SER A 109 7.70 -1.78 -11.15
N ILE A 110 7.33 -0.52 -10.89
CA ILE A 110 6.69 0.36 -11.89
C ILE A 110 7.63 0.65 -13.05
N LEU A 111 8.91 0.90 -12.79
CA LEU A 111 9.89 1.17 -13.84
C LEU A 111 10.10 -0.04 -14.74
N LEU A 112 10.22 -1.23 -14.17
CA LEU A 112 10.36 -2.48 -14.92
C LEU A 112 9.08 -2.80 -15.69
N ALA A 113 7.91 -2.62 -15.10
CA ALA A 113 6.62 -2.86 -15.75
C ALA A 113 6.43 -1.92 -16.94
N ALA A 114 6.72 -0.62 -16.74
CA ALA A 114 6.62 0.37 -17.80
C ALA A 114 7.63 0.10 -18.92
N ALA A 115 8.90 -0.14 -18.60
CA ALA A 115 9.93 -0.43 -19.59
C ALA A 115 9.64 -1.73 -20.35
N GLY A 116 9.33 -2.81 -19.64
CA GLY A 116 8.97 -4.10 -20.20
C GLY A 116 7.71 -4.02 -21.05
N GLY A 117 6.65 -3.38 -20.56
CA GLY A 117 5.40 -3.19 -21.28
C GLY A 117 5.58 -2.38 -22.58
N VAL A 118 6.40 -1.32 -22.56
CA VAL A 118 6.72 -0.55 -23.77
C VAL A 118 7.51 -1.40 -24.77
N VAL A 119 8.55 -2.12 -24.32
CA VAL A 119 9.37 -2.95 -25.22
C VAL A 119 8.55 -4.09 -25.82
N LEU A 120 7.80 -4.82 -25.01
CA LEU A 120 6.96 -5.93 -25.46
C LEU A 120 5.82 -5.44 -26.35
N GLY A 121 5.11 -4.39 -25.94
CA GLY A 121 3.99 -3.82 -26.70
C GLY A 121 4.43 -3.25 -28.07
N THR A 122 5.55 -2.53 -28.11
CA THR A 122 6.09 -2.03 -29.39
C THR A 122 6.59 -3.16 -30.29
N THR A 123 7.18 -4.21 -29.72
CA THR A 123 7.64 -5.38 -30.47
C THR A 123 6.47 -6.17 -31.06
N ALA A 124 5.42 -6.42 -30.28
CA ALA A 124 4.19 -7.09 -30.74
C ALA A 124 3.53 -6.29 -31.88
N CYS A 125 3.38 -4.98 -31.71
CA CYS A 125 2.82 -4.09 -32.74
C CYS A 125 3.61 -4.12 -34.06
N ARG A 126 4.96 -4.11 -33.98
CA ARG A 126 5.83 -4.18 -35.17
C ARG A 126 5.82 -5.56 -35.86
N ARG A 127 5.40 -6.62 -35.15
CA ARG A 127 5.39 -8.00 -35.65
C ARG A 127 3.98 -8.59 -35.64
N LEU A 128 2.97 -7.75 -35.91
CA LEU A 128 1.56 -8.09 -35.89
C LEU A 128 1.27 -9.36 -36.70
N GLY A 129 0.51 -10.29 -36.12
CA GLY A 129 0.11 -11.55 -36.77
C GLY A 129 1.22 -12.61 -36.86
N THR A 130 2.37 -12.40 -36.23
CA THR A 130 3.45 -13.40 -36.14
C THR A 130 3.39 -14.18 -34.83
N ALA A 131 4.12 -15.30 -34.74
CA ALA A 131 4.26 -16.04 -33.49
C ALA A 131 4.77 -15.18 -32.32
N THR A 132 5.63 -14.18 -32.58
CA THR A 132 6.12 -13.28 -31.53
C THR A 132 4.98 -12.45 -30.94
N ASP A 133 4.09 -11.91 -31.78
CA ASP A 133 2.92 -11.17 -31.34
C ASP A 133 1.98 -12.06 -30.50
N TYR A 134 1.64 -13.25 -31.00
CA TYR A 134 0.80 -14.19 -30.25
C TYR A 134 1.39 -14.63 -28.91
N VAL A 135 2.71 -14.88 -28.83
CA VAL A 135 3.37 -15.24 -27.57
C VAL A 135 3.36 -14.07 -26.58
N ILE A 136 3.69 -12.86 -27.03
CA ILE A 136 3.65 -11.67 -26.16
C ILE A 136 2.22 -11.43 -25.65
N GLY A 137 1.23 -11.52 -26.53
CA GLY A 137 -0.19 -11.40 -26.18
C GLY A 137 -0.61 -12.46 -25.16
N ALA A 138 -0.28 -13.73 -25.39
CA ALA A 138 -0.62 -14.82 -24.49
C ALA A 138 0.02 -14.67 -23.10
N VAL A 139 1.32 -14.37 -23.03
CA VAL A 139 2.03 -14.16 -21.77
C VAL A 139 1.44 -12.95 -21.02
N SER A 140 1.18 -11.85 -21.72
CA SER A 140 0.60 -10.64 -21.12
C SER A 140 -0.82 -10.92 -20.58
N MET A 141 -1.62 -11.68 -21.33
CA MET A 141 -2.97 -12.08 -20.93
C MET A 141 -2.97 -12.97 -19.69
N VAL A 142 -2.05 -13.95 -19.62
CA VAL A 142 -1.89 -14.82 -18.45
C VAL A 142 -1.46 -13.98 -17.24
N GLY A 143 -0.45 -13.12 -17.38
CA GLY A 143 0.00 -12.25 -16.30
C GLY A 143 -1.12 -11.36 -15.77
N TYR A 144 -1.84 -10.67 -16.66
CA TYR A 144 -2.95 -9.80 -16.31
C TYR A 144 -4.12 -10.54 -15.63
N SER A 145 -4.41 -11.76 -16.07
CA SER A 145 -5.52 -12.56 -15.53
C SER A 145 -5.18 -13.30 -14.24
N THR A 146 -3.90 -13.38 -13.89
CA THR A 146 -3.44 -14.13 -12.72
C THR A 146 -3.59 -13.28 -11.45
N PRO A 147 -4.27 -13.79 -10.40
CA PRO A 147 -4.35 -13.08 -9.13
C PRO A 147 -2.95 -12.90 -8.50
N PRO A 148 -2.53 -11.67 -8.14
CA PRO A 148 -1.17 -11.42 -7.64
C PRO A 148 -0.81 -12.22 -6.39
N PHE A 149 -1.77 -12.38 -5.46
CA PHE A 149 -1.55 -13.17 -4.25
C PHE A 149 -1.26 -14.65 -4.55
N TRP A 150 -1.93 -15.22 -5.56
CA TRP A 150 -1.75 -16.61 -5.95
C TRP A 150 -0.40 -16.81 -6.62
N LEU A 151 -0.04 -15.90 -7.53
CA LEU A 151 1.28 -15.89 -8.15
C LEU A 151 2.39 -15.76 -7.09
N ALA A 152 2.23 -14.86 -6.12
CA ALA A 152 3.18 -14.70 -5.03
C ALA A 152 3.38 -16.00 -4.24
N ILE A 153 2.31 -16.70 -3.88
CA ILE A 153 2.38 -17.98 -3.15
C ILE A 153 3.15 -19.02 -3.98
N LEU A 154 2.84 -19.17 -5.27
CA LEU A 154 3.55 -20.12 -6.13
C LEU A 154 5.03 -19.82 -6.25
N LEU A 155 5.39 -18.55 -6.46
CA LEU A 155 6.78 -18.14 -6.55
C LEU A 155 7.53 -18.34 -5.24
N ILE A 156 6.89 -18.08 -4.09
CA ILE A 156 7.47 -18.37 -2.77
C ILE A 156 7.68 -19.88 -2.60
N VAL A 157 6.68 -20.71 -2.91
CA VAL A 157 6.81 -22.18 -2.78
C VAL A 157 7.93 -22.71 -3.67
N LEU A 158 8.01 -22.24 -4.91
CA LEU A 158 9.03 -22.68 -5.85
C LEU A 158 10.43 -22.17 -5.46
N PHE A 159 10.61 -20.84 -5.43
CA PHE A 159 11.94 -20.23 -5.31
C PHE A 159 12.45 -20.12 -3.89
N ALA A 160 11.56 -19.97 -2.91
CA ALA A 160 11.98 -19.83 -1.52
C ALA A 160 11.92 -21.17 -0.77
N SER A 161 10.83 -21.92 -0.88
CA SER A 161 10.67 -23.17 -0.11
C SER A 161 11.31 -24.39 -0.77
N THR A 162 11.10 -24.60 -2.07
CA THR A 162 11.56 -25.82 -2.76
C THR A 162 13.02 -25.70 -3.17
N LEU A 163 13.37 -24.59 -3.81
CA LEU A 163 14.71 -24.36 -4.34
C LEU A 163 15.67 -23.70 -3.34
N GLY A 164 15.15 -22.98 -2.33
CA GLY A 164 15.97 -22.27 -1.35
C GLY A 164 16.78 -21.09 -1.94
N TRP A 165 16.41 -20.59 -3.12
CA TRP A 165 17.14 -19.54 -3.83
C TRP A 165 16.87 -18.14 -3.26
N LEU A 166 15.63 -17.88 -2.85
CA LEU A 166 15.16 -16.57 -2.43
C LEU A 166 14.55 -16.65 -1.02
N PRO A 167 14.50 -15.54 -0.27
CA PRO A 167 13.88 -15.50 1.05
C PRO A 167 12.35 -15.60 0.93
N THR A 168 11.71 -16.13 1.97
CA THR A 168 10.26 -16.28 2.04
C THR A 168 9.53 -15.00 2.43
N GLN A 169 10.16 -14.15 3.26
CA GLN A 169 9.56 -12.95 3.82
C GLN A 169 10.62 -11.99 4.38
N GLY A 170 10.17 -10.78 4.75
CA GLY A 170 11.00 -9.77 5.41
C GLY A 170 11.72 -8.84 4.43
N MET A 171 12.34 -7.78 4.97
CA MET A 171 13.11 -6.80 4.18
C MET A 171 14.58 -7.19 4.04
N ALA A 172 15.10 -7.91 5.03
CA ALA A 172 16.50 -8.33 5.14
C ALA A 172 16.57 -9.56 6.04
N THR A 173 17.68 -10.31 5.94
CA THR A 173 17.93 -11.51 6.73
C THR A 173 18.07 -11.14 8.21
N LEU A 174 17.24 -11.73 9.07
CA LEU A 174 17.28 -11.49 10.51
C LEU A 174 18.59 -12.00 11.12
N GLY A 175 19.22 -11.19 11.98
CA GLY A 175 20.48 -11.52 12.64
C GLY A 175 21.73 -11.30 11.78
N ALA A 176 21.58 -10.98 10.50
CA ALA A 176 22.71 -10.59 9.67
C ALA A 176 23.17 -9.18 10.03
N SER A 177 24.42 -9.03 10.49
CA SER A 177 25.04 -7.72 10.75
C SER A 177 25.60 -7.06 9.48
N SER A 178 24.90 -7.24 8.36
CA SER A 178 25.30 -6.73 7.06
C SER A 178 25.22 -5.20 7.05
N ARG A 179 26.28 -4.53 6.60
CA ARG A 179 26.33 -3.07 6.42
C ARG A 179 26.77 -2.71 5.00
N GLY A 180 26.39 -1.52 4.54
CA GLY A 180 26.77 -1.02 3.22
C GLY A 180 26.24 -1.89 2.07
N LEU A 181 27.11 -2.24 1.12
CA LEU A 181 26.74 -3.01 -0.07
C LEU A 181 26.15 -4.39 0.25
N ALA A 182 26.65 -5.06 1.28
CA ALA A 182 26.12 -6.37 1.69
C ALA A 182 24.65 -6.30 2.13
N HIS A 183 24.28 -5.21 2.81
CA HIS A 183 22.89 -4.97 3.18
C HIS A 183 22.02 -4.65 1.95
N ALA A 184 22.52 -3.82 1.03
CA ALA A 184 21.79 -3.48 -0.19
C ALA A 184 21.52 -4.71 -1.07
N LEU A 185 22.49 -5.62 -1.19
CA LEU A 185 22.33 -6.89 -1.91
C LEU A 185 21.33 -7.81 -1.23
N ASP A 186 21.37 -7.89 0.11
CA ASP A 186 20.40 -8.68 0.88
C ASP A 186 18.98 -8.14 0.68
N VAL A 187 18.77 -6.83 0.79
CA VAL A 187 17.48 -6.19 0.52
C VAL A 187 17.02 -6.43 -0.92
N THR A 188 17.92 -6.32 -1.89
CA THR A 188 17.59 -6.59 -3.30
C THR A 188 17.15 -8.04 -3.51
N ARG A 189 17.81 -9.00 -2.84
CA ARG A 189 17.42 -10.41 -2.86
C ARG A 189 16.01 -10.63 -2.28
N HIS A 190 15.65 -9.90 -1.22
CA HIS A 190 14.30 -9.92 -0.64
C HIS A 190 13.25 -9.27 -1.55
N MET A 191 13.66 -8.36 -2.43
CA MET A 191 12.76 -7.68 -3.35
C MET A 191 12.47 -8.47 -4.62
N VAL A 192 13.29 -9.45 -5.02
CA VAL A 192 13.12 -10.17 -6.30
C VAL A 192 11.71 -10.71 -6.47
N LEU A 193 11.21 -11.52 -5.51
CA LEU A 193 9.88 -12.12 -5.63
C LEU A 193 8.76 -11.07 -5.65
N PRO A 194 8.68 -10.13 -4.69
CA PRO A 194 7.67 -9.08 -4.73
C PRO A 194 7.72 -8.23 -6.01
N VAL A 195 8.90 -7.82 -6.46
CA VAL A 195 9.04 -7.01 -7.69
C VAL A 195 8.56 -7.78 -8.90
N THR A 196 8.90 -9.07 -9.03
CA THR A 196 8.43 -9.92 -10.14
C THR A 196 6.91 -10.09 -10.13
N VAL A 197 6.27 -10.20 -8.96
CA VAL A 197 4.80 -10.30 -8.87
C VAL A 197 4.11 -9.00 -9.28
N LEU A 198 4.76 -7.86 -9.05
CA LEU A 198 4.21 -6.53 -9.27
C LEU A 198 4.55 -5.93 -10.64
N THR A 199 5.35 -6.63 -11.45
CA THR A 199 5.84 -6.20 -12.77
C THR A 199 5.09 -6.90 -13.88
#